data_AF-A0A7C7R0P0-F1
#
_entry.id   AF-A0A7C7R0P0-F1
#
_cell.length_a   1.000
_cell.length_b   1.000
_cell.length_c   1.000
_cell.angle_alpha   90.00
_cell.angle_beta   90.00
_cell.angle_gamma   90.00
#
_symmetry.space_group_name_H-M   'P 1'
#
loop_
_entity.id
_entity.type
_entity.pdbx_description
1 polymer ?
#
loop_
_entity_poly.entity_id
_entity_poly.type
_entity_poly.pdbx_seq_one_letter_code
_entity_poly.pdbx_strand_id
1 'polypeptide(L)'
;VGEPIKMTQKLPRAEAYLETECPKGQMGFMVIGDDHAVPLRARARSSSFCNLSVTRQLCRGCLIADIPAIIGSLDIVLGEVDR
;
A
#
# COMPACT_ATOMS: atom_id res chain seq x y z
N VAL A 1 -15.35 15.54 -8.97
CA VAL A 1 -16.48 14.64 -8.70
C VAL A 1 -16.70 13.85 -9.98
N GLY A 2 -16.11 12.65 -10.07
CA GLY A 2 -15.98 11.90 -11.32
C GLY A 2 -17.28 11.20 -11.70
N GLU A 3 -17.60 11.20 -12.99
CA GLU A 3 -18.71 10.40 -13.52
C GLU A 3 -18.49 8.90 -13.19
N PRO A 4 -19.56 8.17 -12.87
CA PRO A 4 -19.46 6.75 -12.57
C PRO A 4 -18.98 5.98 -13.81
N ILE A 5 -17.79 5.39 -13.71
CA ILE A 5 -17.20 4.59 -14.79
C ILE A 5 -18.03 3.30 -14.94
N LYS A 6 -18.54 3.07 -16.14
CA LYS A 6 -19.27 1.84 -16.48
C LYS A 6 -18.29 0.66 -16.45
N MET A 7 -18.63 -0.45 -15.79
CA MET A 7 -17.75 -1.62 -15.60
C MET A 7 -17.17 -2.25 -16.89
N THR A 8 -17.70 -1.89 -18.07
CA THR A 8 -17.22 -2.35 -19.40
C THR A 8 -16.38 -1.28 -20.12
N GLN A 9 -16.10 -0.15 -19.49
CA GLN A 9 -15.34 0.95 -20.08
C GLN A 9 -13.86 0.59 -20.11
N LYS A 10 -13.27 0.66 -21.31
CA LYS A 10 -11.83 0.44 -21.51
C LYS A 10 -11.05 1.47 -20.70
N LEU A 11 -10.04 1.02 -19.96
CA LEU A 11 -9.11 1.95 -19.32
C LEU A 11 -8.28 2.61 -20.42
N PRO A 12 -8.17 3.96 -20.45
CA PRO A 12 -7.32 4.62 -21.40
C PRO A 12 -5.87 4.18 -21.20
N ARG A 13 -5.07 4.19 -22.28
CA ARG A 13 -3.62 3.99 -22.21
C ARG A 13 -2.93 5.14 -21.46
N ALA A 14 -2.95 5.04 -20.14
CA ALA A 14 -2.42 6.02 -19.21
C ALA A 14 -2.02 5.34 -17.89
N GLU A 15 -1.19 6.03 -17.12
CA GLU A 15 -0.87 5.68 -15.74
C GLU A 15 -1.53 6.66 -14.78
N ALA A 16 -2.02 6.14 -13.65
CA ALA A 16 -2.55 6.93 -12.56
C ALA A 16 -2.06 6.37 -11.23
N TYR A 17 -1.66 7.26 -10.33
CA TYR A 17 -1.38 6.95 -8.94
C TYR A 17 -2.29 7.79 -8.07
N LEU A 18 -3.04 7.11 -7.19
CA LEU A 18 -3.88 7.76 -6.20
C LEU A 18 -3.52 7.23 -4.83
N GLU A 19 -3.50 8.13 -3.85
CA GLU A 19 -3.25 7.80 -2.46
C GLU A 19 -4.28 8.45 -1.54
N THR A 20 -4.53 7.76 -0.43
CA THR A 20 -5.48 8.14 0.60
C THR A 20 -4.82 7.93 1.96
N GLU A 21 -5.19 8.77 2.92
CA GLU A 21 -4.80 8.58 4.31
C GLU A 21 -5.63 7.44 4.93
N CYS A 22 -4.94 6.38 5.34
CA CYS A 22 -5.49 5.29 6.13
C CYS A 22 -5.02 5.44 7.58
N PRO A 23 -5.67 4.78 8.57
CA PRO A 23 -5.28 4.87 9.98
C PRO A 23 -3.81 4.51 10.27
N LYS A 24 -3.18 3.72 9.38
CA LYS A 24 -1.79 3.25 9.48
C LYS A 24 -0.81 4.13 8.68
N GLY A 25 -1.30 5.14 7.97
CA GLY A 25 -0.53 6.05 7.12
C GLY A 25 -1.00 6.07 5.66
N GLN A 26 -0.08 6.40 4.76
CA GLN A 26 -0.36 6.61 3.34
C GLN A 26 -0.53 5.26 2.60
N MET A 27 -1.75 5.03 2.11
CA MET A 27 -2.08 3.89 1.24
C MET A 27 -2.29 4.40 -0.18
N GLY A 28 -1.70 3.74 -1.18
CA GLY A 28 -1.85 4.17 -2.57
C GLY A 28 -1.99 3.02 -3.56
N PHE A 29 -2.56 3.32 -4.72
CA PHE A 29 -2.71 2.38 -5.82
C PHE A 29 -2.21 3.03 -7.11
N MET A 30 -1.26 2.36 -7.76
CA MET A 30 -0.78 2.69 -9.09
C MET A 30 -1.47 1.77 -10.09
N VAL A 31 -2.16 2.34 -11.08
CA VAL A 31 -2.88 1.61 -12.11
C VAL A 31 -2.34 2.03 -13.48
N ILE A 32 -2.04 1.06 -14.32
CA ILE A 32 -1.59 1.26 -15.71
C ILE A 32 -2.64 0.63 -16.63
N GLY A 33 -3.22 1.44 -17.51
CA GLY A 33 -4.17 1.02 -18.54
C GLY A 33 -3.51 0.80 -19.90
N ASP A 34 -4.12 -0.05 -20.73
CA ASP A 34 -3.68 -0.33 -22.12
C ASP A 34 -4.89 -0.61 -23.03
N ASP A 35 -5.90 0.28 -23.03
CA ASP A 35 -7.13 0.21 -23.86
C ASP A 35 -7.95 -1.10 -23.72
N HIS A 36 -7.66 -1.90 -22.70
CA HIS A 36 -8.38 -3.08 -22.27
C HIS A 36 -9.25 -2.77 -21.02
N ALA A 37 -10.26 -3.60 -20.75
CA ALA A 37 -11.10 -3.46 -19.55
C ALA A 37 -10.37 -3.87 -18.26
N VAL A 38 -9.35 -4.72 -18.37
CA VAL A 38 -8.49 -5.13 -17.26
C VAL A 38 -7.22 -4.27 -17.29
N PRO A 39 -6.78 -3.70 -16.15
CA PRO A 39 -5.55 -2.94 -16.10
C PRO A 39 -4.35 -3.83 -16.44
N LEU A 40 -3.40 -3.28 -17.19
CA LEU A 40 -2.13 -3.93 -17.49
C LEU A 40 -1.35 -4.21 -16.20
N ARG A 41 -1.42 -3.28 -15.25
CA ARG A 41 -0.80 -3.42 -13.93
C ARG A 41 -1.59 -2.66 -12.87
N ALA A 42 -1.82 -3.29 -11.74
CA ALA A 42 -2.24 -2.63 -10.51
C ALA A 42 -1.20 -2.93 -9.42
N ARG A 43 -0.58 -1.89 -8.88
CA ARG A 43 0.37 -2.00 -7.76
C ARG A 43 -0.18 -1.24 -6.58
N ALA A 44 -0.45 -1.97 -5.50
CA ALA A 44 -0.79 -1.36 -4.23
C ALA A 44 0.48 -0.99 -3.45
N ARG A 45 0.48 0.18 -2.82
CA ARG A 45 1.49 0.71 -1.90
C ARG A 45 0.87 0.74 -0.50
N SER A 46 1.57 0.17 0.48
CA SER A 46 1.04 -0.21 1.80
C SER A 46 1.64 0.73 2.78
N SER A 47 0.79 1.24 3.64
CA SER A 47 1.24 1.94 4.83
C SER A 47 2.07 0.99 5.71
N SER A 48 1.57 -0.22 5.98
CA SER A 48 2.23 -1.22 6.83
C SER A 48 3.60 -1.67 6.29
N PHE A 49 3.75 -1.89 4.98
CA PHE A 49 5.01 -2.31 4.35
C PHE A 49 6.09 -1.23 4.49
N CYS A 50 5.73 0.03 4.28
CA CYS A 50 6.65 1.15 4.47
C CYS A 50 7.05 1.28 5.95
N ASN A 51 6.09 1.19 6.88
CA ASN A 51 6.36 1.27 8.32
C ASN A 51 7.24 0.12 8.82
N LEU A 52 7.10 -1.09 8.26
CA LEU A 52 7.92 -2.24 8.63
C LEU A 52 9.40 -2.07 8.26
N SER A 53 9.72 -1.25 7.25
CA SER A 53 11.10 -1.08 6.77
C SER A 53 12.03 -0.43 7.82
N VAL A 54 11.49 0.38 8.72
CA VAL A 54 12.26 1.06 9.77
C VAL A 54 12.53 0.18 11.00
N THR A 55 11.85 -0.95 11.13
CA THR A 55 11.97 -1.85 12.30
C THR A 55 13.41 -2.30 12.55
N ARG A 56 14.21 -2.53 11.50
CA ARG A 56 15.64 -2.86 11.63
C ARG A 56 16.42 -1.80 12.39
N GLN A 57 16.08 -0.52 12.20
CA GLN A 57 16.77 0.60 12.84
C GLN A 57 16.25 0.78 14.26
N LEU A 58 14.94 0.65 14.47
CA LEU A 58 14.29 0.76 15.79
C LEU A 58 14.75 -0.33 16.76
N CYS A 59 14.99 -1.55 16.29
CA CYS A 59 15.44 -2.65 17.15
C CYS A 59 16.95 -2.63 17.50
N ARG A 60 17.73 -1.64 17.02
CA ARG A 60 19.17 -1.60 17.31
C ARG A 60 19.41 -1.20 18.77
N GLY A 61 20.10 -2.08 19.51
CA GLY A 61 20.42 -1.84 20.92
C GLY A 61 19.29 -2.19 21.90
N CYS A 62 18.15 -2.67 21.40
CA CYS A 62 17.05 -3.18 22.23
C CYS A 62 17.24 -4.66 22.58
N LEU A 63 16.55 -5.11 23.62
CA LEU A 63 16.49 -6.53 23.95
C LEU A 63 15.56 -7.25 22.98
N ILE A 64 15.76 -8.56 22.81
CA ILE A 64 14.86 -9.40 21.99
C ILE A 64 13.42 -9.34 22.54
N ALA A 65 13.28 -9.19 23.87
CA ALA A 65 11.99 -9.06 24.54
C ALA A 65 11.24 -7.76 24.16
N ASP A 66 11.92 -6.74 23.65
CA ASP A 66 11.29 -5.46 23.27
C ASP A 66 10.71 -5.49 21.85
N ILE A 67 11.08 -6.49 21.03
CA ILE A 67 10.67 -6.61 19.63
C ILE A 67 9.14 -6.63 19.48
N PRO A 68 8.36 -7.41 20.28
CA PRO A 68 6.90 -7.39 20.18
C PRO A 68 6.29 -6.03 20.49
N ALA A 69 6.87 -5.27 21.44
CA ALA A 69 6.39 -3.93 21.77
C ALA A 69 6.67 -2.93 20.64
N ILE A 70 7.87 -2.99 20.04
CA ILE A 70 8.25 -2.16 18.89
C ILE A 70 7.35 -2.46 17.69
N ILE A 71 7.18 -3.72 17.32
CA ILE A 71 6.32 -4.11 16.19
C ILE A 71 4.86 -3.78 16.46
N GLY A 72 4.38 -4.00 17.69
CA GLY A 72 3.02 -3.64 18.09
C GLY A 72 2.74 -2.14 17.99
N SER A 73 3.73 -1.30 18.31
CA SER A 73 3.60 0.16 18.21
C SER A 73 3.47 0.68 16.78
N LEU A 74 3.96 -0.07 15.78
CA LEU A 74 3.85 0.27 14.36
C LEU A 74 2.51 -0.13 13.74
N ASP A 75 1.70 -0.92 14.45
CA ASP A 75 0.37 -1.39 14.01
C ASP A 75 0.40 -1.98 12.58
N ILE A 76 1.20 -3.03 12.37
CA ILE A 76 1.32 -3.68 11.07
C ILE A 76 0.25 -4.77 10.85
N VAL A 77 -0.25 -4.87 9.62
CA VAL A 77 -1.10 -5.98 9.19
C VAL A 77 -0.38 -6.77 8.11
N LEU A 78 -0.06 -8.03 8.39
CA LEU A 78 0.73 -8.87 7.49
C LEU A 78 0.05 -9.12 6.14
N GLY A 79 -1.29 -9.17 6.09
CA GLY A 79 -2.03 -9.30 4.83
C GLY A 79 -1.86 -8.10 3.89
N GLU A 80 -1.51 -6.92 4.42
CA GLU A 80 -1.23 -5.73 3.60
C GLU A 80 0.23 -5.71 3.08
N VAL A 81 1.12 -6.42 3.79
CA VAL A 81 2.56 -6.47 3.52
C VAL A 81 2.90 -7.49 2.43
N ASP A 82 2.16 -8.59 2.34
CA ASP A 82 2.46 -9.76 1.48
C ASP A 82 1.94 -9.66 0.02
N ARG A 83 1.31 -8.54 -0.32
CA ARG A 83 0.59 -8.33 -1.59
C ARG A 83 1.45 -8.05 -2.82
#